data_AF-A0A1M4V1C2-F1
#
_entry.id   AF-A0A1M4V1C2-F1
#
_cell.length_a   1.000
_cell.length_b   1.000
_cell.length_c   1.000
_cell.angle_alpha   90.00
_cell.angle_beta   90.00
_cell.angle_gamma   90.00
#
_symmetry.space_group_name_H-M   'P 1'
#
loop_
_entity.id
_entity.type
_entity.pdbx_description
1 polymer ?
#
loop_
_entity_poly.entity_id
_entity_poly.type
_entity_poly.pdbx_seq_one_letter_code
_entity_poly.pdbx_strand_id
1 'polypeptide(L)'
;MEWISQWLDQMPNWVDYLVILVLTGIVYETTFARSLPLLKNIVVYIFLALGCYLLLIFHILRFPIIPALFITILLIIVTKWRLAYSKRGKTTENVDP
;
A
#
# COMPACT_ATOMS: atom_id res chain seq x y z
N MET A 1 -11.95 19.67 -7.18
CA MET A 1 -11.29 18.36 -7.44
C MET A 1 -12.37 17.34 -7.80
N GLU A 2 -13.10 17.58 -8.88
CA GLU A 2 -14.19 16.70 -9.37
C GLU A 2 -13.83 16.01 -10.69
N TRP A 3 -12.61 16.26 -11.18
CA TRP A 3 -12.13 15.78 -12.48
C TRP A 3 -11.66 14.31 -12.44
N ILE A 4 -11.47 13.73 -11.25
CA ILE A 4 -11.04 12.33 -11.07
C ILE A 4 -12.24 11.40 -10.83
N SER A 5 -13.28 11.87 -10.12
CA SER A 5 -14.53 11.11 -9.93
C SER A 5 -15.27 10.89 -11.26
N GLN A 6 -15.15 11.82 -12.20
CA GLN A 6 -15.74 11.71 -13.55
C GLN A 6 -15.09 10.63 -14.42
N TRP A 7 -13.80 10.35 -14.21
CA TRP A 7 -13.10 9.26 -14.91
C TRP A 7 -13.32 7.89 -14.22
N LEU A 8 -13.53 7.89 -12.90
CA LEU A 8 -13.78 6.66 -12.14
C LEU A 8 -15.21 6.13 -12.34
N ASP A 9 -16.21 7.00 -12.46
CA ASP A 9 -17.61 6.63 -12.80
C ASP A 9 -17.74 6.07 -14.23
N GLN A 10 -16.70 6.22 -15.07
CA GLN A 10 -16.66 5.64 -16.41
C GLN A 10 -16.21 4.17 -16.40
N MET A 11 -15.71 3.65 -15.27
CA MET A 11 -15.40 2.24 -15.10
C MET A 11 -16.58 1.47 -14.46
N PRO A 12 -16.82 0.21 -14.87
CA PRO A 12 -17.91 -0.57 -14.30
C PRO A 12 -17.70 -0.82 -12.80
N ASN A 13 -18.76 -0.64 -12.01
CA ASN A 13 -18.87 -0.65 -10.53
C ASN A 13 -18.20 -1.84 -9.78
N TRP A 14 -17.73 -2.86 -10.50
CA TRP A 14 -17.02 -4.01 -9.95
C TRP A 14 -15.50 -3.83 -9.85
N VAL A 15 -14.93 -2.91 -10.65
CA VAL A 15 -13.48 -2.68 -10.70
C VAL A 15 -13.00 -2.09 -9.38
N ASP A 16 -13.75 -1.15 -8.81
CA ASP A 16 -13.41 -0.46 -7.56
C ASP A 16 -13.25 -1.44 -6.40
N TYR A 17 -14.16 -2.40 -6.30
CA TYR A 17 -14.14 -3.42 -5.25
C TYR A 17 -12.93 -4.36 -5.41
N LEU A 18 -12.65 -4.80 -6.64
CA LEU A 18 -11.52 -5.67 -6.94
C LEU A 18 -10.18 -4.96 -6.71
N VAL A 19 -10.07 -3.69 -7.11
CA VAL A 19 -8.90 -2.84 -6.90
C VAL A 19 -8.64 -2.63 -5.41
N ILE A 20 -9.65 -2.28 -4.61
CA ILE A 20 -9.49 -2.11 -3.15
C ILE A 20 -9.05 -3.42 -2.49
N LEU A 21 -9.62 -4.54 -2.89
CA LEU A 21 -9.30 -5.87 -2.35
C LEU A 21 -7.85 -6.25 -2.66
N VAL A 22 -7.41 -6.07 -3.91
CA VAL A 22 -6.04 -6.35 -4.34
C VAL A 22 -5.05 -5.37 -3.71
N LEU A 23 -5.34 -4.06 -3.70
CA LEU A 23 -4.46 -3.05 -3.09
C LEU A 23 -4.30 -3.29 -1.58
N THR A 24 -5.38 -3.59 -0.87
CA THR A 24 -5.33 -3.92 0.56
C THR A 24 -4.46 -5.14 0.81
N GLY A 25 -4.57 -6.18 -0.03
CA GLY A 25 -3.69 -7.36 0.02
C GLY A 25 -2.21 -7.02 -0.18
N ILE A 26 -1.90 -6.19 -1.19
CA ILE A 26 -0.52 -5.76 -1.49
C ILE A 26 0.05 -4.90 -0.35
N VAL A 27 -0.73 -3.94 0.16
CA VAL A 27 -0.34 -3.09 1.28
C VAL A 27 -0.10 -3.95 2.51
N TYR A 28 -0.95 -4.94 2.78
CA TYR A 28 -0.73 -5.88 3.87
C TYR A 28 0.62 -6.60 3.75
N GLU A 29 0.90 -7.27 2.63
CA GLU A 29 2.17 -7.97 2.43
C GLU A 29 3.38 -7.03 2.50
N THR A 30 3.23 -5.81 1.97
CA THR A 30 4.29 -4.81 1.90
C THR A 30 4.59 -4.18 3.26
N THR A 31 3.55 -3.86 4.04
CA THR A 31 3.68 -3.21 5.36
C THR A 31 4.09 -4.23 6.42
N PHE A 32 3.68 -5.48 6.23
CA PHE A 32 3.96 -6.60 7.12
C PHE A 32 5.05 -7.53 6.61
N ALA A 33 5.93 -7.08 5.70
CA ALA A 33 7.13 -7.78 5.18
C ALA A 33 8.20 -8.06 6.27
N ARG A 34 7.76 -8.53 7.42
CA ARG A 34 8.53 -9.00 8.55
C ARG A 34 8.18 -10.48 8.65
N SER A 35 9.16 -11.36 8.43
CA SER A 35 9.00 -12.82 8.59
C SER A 35 8.34 -13.11 9.93
N LEU A 36 7.11 -13.60 9.94
CA LEU A 36 6.36 -13.82 11.16
C LEU A 36 6.03 -15.31 11.34
N PRO A 37 6.49 -15.94 12.44
CA PRO A 37 6.17 -17.33 12.78
C PRO A 37 4.67 -17.53 12.96
N LEU A 38 4.20 -18.74 12.65
CA LEU A 38 2.79 -19.13 12.45
C LEU A 38 1.80 -18.61 13.51
N LEU A 39 2.23 -18.48 14.78
CA LEU A 39 1.37 -18.01 15.89
C LEU A 39 0.94 -16.55 15.75
N LYS A 40 1.80 -15.70 15.15
CA LYS A 40 1.52 -14.26 15.01
C LYS A 40 0.67 -13.96 13.77
N ASN A 41 0.56 -14.91 12.84
CA ASN A 41 -0.31 -14.80 11.67
C ASN A 41 -1.79 -14.66 12.06
N ILE A 42 -2.24 -15.32 13.14
CA ILE A 42 -3.63 -15.25 13.62
C ILE A 42 -4.01 -13.83 14.06
N VAL A 43 -3.18 -13.20 14.89
CA VAL A 43 -3.43 -11.82 15.37
C VAL A 43 -3.50 -10.86 14.20
N VAL A 44 -2.64 -11.07 13.21
CA VAL A 44 -2.56 -10.23 12.04
C VAL A 44 -3.79 -10.45 11.12
N TYR A 45 -4.27 -11.69 10.99
CA TYR A 45 -5.50 -11.99 10.24
C TYR A 45 -6.75 -11.38 10.91
N ILE A 46 -6.80 -11.34 12.24
CA ILE A 46 -7.86 -10.65 12.99
C ILE A 46 -7.79 -9.14 12.74
N PHE A 47 -6.60 -8.55 12.77
CA PHE A 47 -6.40 -7.14 12.43
C PHE A 47 -6.75 -6.83 10.97
N LEU A 48 -6.47 -7.76 10.05
CA LEU A 48 -6.86 -7.64 8.63
C LEU A 48 -8.38 -7.64 8.49
N ALA A 49 -9.08 -8.58 9.14
CA ALA A 49 -10.54 -8.63 9.14
C ALA A 49 -11.15 -7.32 9.68
N LEU A 50 -10.58 -6.79 10.76
CA LEU A 50 -11.02 -5.55 11.40
C LEU A 50 -10.70 -4.31 10.54
N GLY A 51 -9.52 -4.26 9.92
CA GLY A 51 -9.12 -3.22 8.98
C GLY A 51 -9.97 -3.23 7.71
N CYS A 52 -10.31 -4.40 7.18
CA CYS A 52 -11.20 -4.54 6.03
C CYS A 52 -12.61 -4.05 6.37
N TYR A 53 -13.10 -4.31 7.59
CA TYR A 53 -14.36 -3.77 8.08
C TYR A 53 -14.33 -2.23 8.17
N LEU A 54 -13.21 -1.67 8.63
CA LEU A 54 -13.02 -0.22 8.70
C LEU A 54 -12.89 0.43 7.31
N LEU A 55 -12.22 -0.20 6.35
CA LEU A 55 -12.19 0.29 4.96
C LEU A 55 -13.57 0.26 4.32
N LEU A 56 -14.37 -0.77 4.60
CA LEU A 56 -15.73 -0.91 4.11
C LEU A 56 -16.65 0.19 4.69
N ILE A 57 -16.52 0.51 5.99
CA ILE A 57 -17.24 1.63 6.59
C ILE A 57 -16.78 2.97 6.01
N PHE A 58 -15.47 3.20 5.81
CA PHE A 58 -14.99 4.45 5.22
C PHE A 58 -15.45 4.63 3.76
N HIS A 59 -15.56 3.55 3.00
CA HIS A 59 -16.10 3.58 1.65
C HIS A 59 -17.58 3.99 1.65
N ILE A 60 -18.39 3.48 2.59
CA ILE A 60 -19.81 3.87 2.71
C ILE A 60 -19.97 5.34 3.12
N LEU A 61 -19.00 5.90 3.85
CA LEU A 61 -18.95 7.32 4.22
C LEU A 61 -18.53 8.25 3.05
N ARG A 62 -18.49 7.77 1.80
CA ARG A 62 -18.11 8.54 0.59
C ARG A 62 -16.64 9.00 0.62
N PHE A 63 -15.78 8.32 1.38
CA PHE A 63 -14.38 8.69 1.49
C PHE A 63 -13.55 8.11 0.32
N PRO A 64 -12.62 8.88 -0.27
CA PRO A 64 -11.81 8.43 -1.40
C PRO A 64 -10.72 7.44 -0.96
N ILE A 65 -11.10 6.18 -0.70
CA ILE A 65 -10.23 5.08 -0.22
C ILE A 65 -9.23 4.62 -1.28
N ILE A 66 -9.67 4.47 -2.54
CA ILE A 66 -8.81 4.03 -3.65
C ILE A 66 -7.60 4.96 -3.83
N PRO A 67 -7.77 6.30 -3.99
CA PRO A 67 -6.62 7.18 -4.14
C PRO A 67 -5.78 7.26 -2.85
N ALA A 68 -6.37 7.08 -1.66
CA ALA A 68 -5.61 7.02 -0.41
C ALA A 68 -4.66 5.80 -0.36
N LEU A 69 -5.13 4.61 -0.77
CA LEU A 69 -4.30 3.42 -0.91
C LEU A 69 -3.24 3.61 -1.99
N PHE A 70 -3.60 4.25 -3.11
CA PHE A 70 -2.67 4.54 -4.19
C PHE A 70 -1.51 5.43 -3.72
N ILE A 71 -1.81 6.53 -3.00
CA ILE A 71 -0.83 7.44 -2.40
C ILE A 71 0.09 6.68 -1.44
N THR A 72 -0.46 5.76 -0.65
CA THR A 72 0.30 4.95 0.32
C THR A 72 1.34 4.08 -0.40
N ILE A 73 0.94 3.37 -1.46
CA ILE A 73 1.86 2.56 -2.26
C ILE A 73 2.94 3.43 -2.90
N LEU A 74 2.55 4.58 -3.44
CA LEU A 74 3.48 5.53 -4.07
C LEU A 74 4.54 6.00 -3.07
N LEU A 75 4.14 6.34 -1.84
CA LEU A 75 5.04 6.73 -0.75
C LEU A 75 6.00 5.59 -0.39
N ILE A 76 5.51 4.34 -0.29
CA ILE A 76 6.35 3.19 0.02
C ILE A 76 7.39 2.95 -1.09
N ILE A 77 7.00 3.04 -2.36
CA ILE A 77 7.93 2.91 -3.49
C ILE A 77 9.03 3.97 -3.40
N VAL A 78 8.65 5.24 -3.19
CA VAL A 78 9.59 6.36 -3.05
C VAL A 78 10.56 6.13 -1.88
N THR A 79 10.06 5.67 -0.73
CA THR A 79 10.90 5.43 0.46
C THR A 79 11.90 4.30 0.26
N LYS A 80 11.51 3.20 -0.40
CA LYS A 80 12.44 2.10 -0.74
C LYS A 80 13.49 2.55 -1.74
N TRP A 81 13.09 3.37 -2.72
CA TRP A 81 14.01 3.93 -3.69
C TRP A 81 15.06 4.81 -3.02
N ARG A 82 14.65 5.67 -2.07
CA ARG A 82 15.56 6.51 -1.28
C ARG A 82 16.60 5.67 -0.52
N LEU A 83 16.18 4.59 0.14
CA LEU A 83 17.09 3.73 0.89
C LEU A 83 18.07 2.97 -0.03
N ALA A 84 17.58 2.51 -1.18
CA ALA A 84 18.41 1.82 -2.17
C ALA A 84 19.47 2.75 -2.79
N TYR A 85 19.12 4.02 -3.02
CA TYR A 85 20.06 5.02 -3.54
C TYR A 85 21.15 5.38 -2.52
N SER A 86 20.82 5.49 -1.24
CA SER A 86 21.79 5.87 -0.19
C SER A 86 22.89 4.81 0.07
N LYS A 87 22.71 3.56 -0.39
CA LYS A 87 23.72 2.51 -0.24
C LYS A 87 24.80 2.52 -1.33
N ARG A 88 24.61 3.27 -2.42
CA ARG A 88 25.54 3.26 -3.57
C ARG A 88 26.65 4.33 -3.51
N GLY A 89 26.69 5.16 -2.47
CA GLY A 89 27.64 6.27 -2.34
C GLY A 89 28.90 6.03 -1.49
N LYS A 90 29.31 4.79 -1.20
CA LYS A 90 30.47 4.51 -0.31
C LYS A 90 31.47 3.48 -0.84
N THR A 91 31.77 3.46 -2.14
CA THR A 91 32.79 2.51 -2.65
C THR A 91 33.62 3.08 -3.80
N THR A 92 34.15 4.30 -3.66
CA THR A 92 35.27 4.80 -4.49
C THR A 92 35.99 5.96 -3.79
N GLU A 93 36.76 5.69 -2.73
CA GLU A 93 37.89 6.57 -2.32
C GLU A 93 38.87 5.78 -1.45
N ASN A 94 39.49 4.76 -2.06
CA ASN A 94 40.75 4.18 -1.59
C ASN A 94 41.39 3.47 -2.78
N VAL A 95 42.07 4.25 -3.63
CA VAL A 95 43.00 3.75 -4.64
C VAL A 95 44.18 4.72 -4.64
N ASP A 96 45.11 4.51 -3.71
CA ASP A 96 46.48 5.03 -3.76
C ASP A 96 47.44 3.85 -3.59
N PRO A 97 48.16 3.45 -4.65
CA PRO A 97 49.45 2.80 -4.54
C PRO A 97 50.60 3.71 -4.99
#